data_AF-A0A2M8SBF3-F1
#
_entry.id   AF-A0A2M8SBF3-F1
#
_cell.length_a   1.000
_cell.length_b   1.000
_cell.length_c   1.000
_cell.angle_alpha   90.00
_cell.angle_beta   90.00
_cell.angle_gamma   90.00
#
_symmetry.space_group_name_H-M   'P 1'
#
loop_
_entity.id
_entity.type
_entity.pdbx_description
1 polymer ?
#
loop_
_entity_poly.entity_id
_entity_poly.type
_entity_poly.pdbx_seq_one_letter_code
_entity_poly.pdbx_strand_id
1 'polypeptide(L)' 'QVTLRVKNHIFEGLAEPVTDPARIADFLELRLRRHPRLVGKILQMEGLPSRPTRSQLEEYAQRLAMVIIHPKRKP' A
#
# COMPACT_ATOMS: atom_id res chain seq x y z
N GLN A 1 -10.59 -6.84 14.00
CA GLN A 1 -11.38 -5.60 14.03
C GLN A 1 -10.47 -4.47 14.49
N VAL A 2 -10.60 -3.28 13.91
CA VAL A 2 -9.78 -2.10 14.23
C VAL A 2 -10.63 -0.83 14.28
N THR A 3 -10.20 0.16 15.06
CA THR A 3 -10.82 1.50 15.11
C THR A 3 -9.92 2.48 14.39
N LEU A 4 -10.48 3.28 13.50
CA LEU A 4 -9.73 4.21 12.64
C LEU A 4 -10.24 5.63 12.81
N ARG A 5 -9.32 6.59 12.70
CA ARG A 5 -9.64 8.01 12.59
C ARG A 5 -9.19 8.53 11.24
N VAL A 6 -10.12 9.01 10.44
CA VAL A 6 -9.86 9.69 9.17
C VAL A 6 -10.41 11.10 9.26
N LYS A 7 -9.52 12.09 9.35
CA LYS A 7 -9.88 13.50 9.65
C LYS A 7 -10.72 13.59 10.95
N ASN A 8 -11.99 13.96 10.82
CA ASN A 8 -12.95 14.11 11.92
C ASN A 8 -13.89 12.91 12.07
N HIS A 9 -13.71 11.85 11.28
CA HIS A 9 -14.56 10.65 11.32
C HIS A 9 -13.83 9.53 12.06
N ILE A 10 -14.51 8.94 13.06
CA ILE A 10 -14.05 7.75 13.76
C ILE A 10 -15.02 6.61 13.43
N PHE A 11 -14.49 5.48 12.98
CA PHE A 11 -15.30 4.33 12.61
C PHE A 11 -14.56 3.01 12.85
N GLU A 12 -15.33 1.93 12.94
CA GLU A 12 -14.79 0.56 13.02
C GLU A 12 -14.62 -0.04 11.62
N GLY A 13 -13.56 -0.85 11.47
CA GLY A 13 -13.29 -1.62 10.27
C GLY A 13 -12.82 -3.03 10.55
N LEU A 14 -12.95 -3.90 9.54
CA LEU A 14 -12.27 -5.18 9.49
C LEU A 14 -10.94 -5.00 8.76
N ALA A 15 -9.86 -5.48 9.37
CA ALA A 15 -8.53 -5.46 8.81
C ALA A 15 -8.26 -6.82 8.15
N GLU A 16 -7.96 -6.81 6.86
CA GLU A 16 -7.49 -7.97 6.09
C GLU A 16 -5.98 -7.80 5.86
N PRO A 17 -5.12 -8.68 6.43
CA PRO A 17 -3.70 -8.67 6.13
C PRO A 17 -3.45 -9.18 4.71
N VAL A 18 -2.59 -8.49 3.98
CA VAL A 18 -2.12 -8.88 2.65
C VAL A 18 -0.61 -9.02 2.72
N THR A 19 -0.14 -10.25 2.52
CA THR A 19 1.28 -10.63 2.46
C THR A 19 1.68 -11.21 1.10
N ASP A 20 0.71 -11.36 0.19
CA ASP A 20 0.96 -11.81 -1.18
C ASP A 20 1.75 -10.73 -1.95
N PRO A 21 3.01 -11.01 -2.36
CA PRO A 21 3.84 -10.05 -3.05
C PRO A 21 3.22 -9.52 -4.35
N ALA A 22 2.46 -10.35 -5.07
CA ALA A 22 1.83 -9.94 -6.33
C ALA A 22 0.75 -8.88 -6.08
N ARG A 23 -0.13 -9.09 -5.10
CA ARG A 23 -1.18 -8.12 -4.72
C ARG A 23 -0.58 -6.82 -4.20
N ILE A 24 0.50 -6.90 -3.42
CA ILE A 24 1.20 -5.72 -2.91
C ILE A 24 1.85 -4.95 -4.08
N ALA A 25 2.50 -5.65 -5.01
CA ALA A 25 3.10 -5.04 -6.18
C ALA A 25 2.06 -4.35 -7.08
N ASP A 26 0.87 -4.95 -7.28
CA ASP A 26 -0.25 -4.33 -8.01
C ASP A 26 -0.63 -2.98 -7.38
N PHE A 27 -0.72 -2.95 -6.05
CA PHE A 27 -1.06 -1.74 -5.32
C PHE A 27 0.05 -0.68 -5.39
N LEU A 28 1.32 -1.08 -5.28
CA LEU A 28 2.47 -0.17 -5.42
C LEU A 28 2.53 0.43 -6.82
N GLU A 29 2.30 -0.38 -7.85
CA GLU A 29 2.24 0.07 -9.24
C GLU A 29 1.11 1.08 -9.47
N LEU A 30 -0.10 0.79 -8.95
CA LEU A 30 -1.23 1.72 -8.99
C LEU A 30 -0.90 3.04 -8.28
N ARG A 31 -0.28 2.98 -7.09
CA ARG A 31 0.13 4.17 -6.33
C ARG A 31 1.19 4.98 -7.06
N LEU A 32 2.18 4.32 -7.67
CA LEU A 32 3.22 4.97 -8.44
C LEU A 32 2.64 5.67 -9.67
N ARG A 33 1.68 5.04 -10.36
CA ARG A 33 1.00 5.66 -11.50
C ARG A 33 0.20 6.91 -11.09
N ARG A 34 -0.47 6.89 -9.93
CA ARG A 34 -1.27 8.04 -9.43
C ARG A 34 -0.42 9.15 -8.82
N HIS A 35 0.68 8.80 -8.15
CA HIS A 35 1.54 9.72 -7.40
C HIS A 35 3.02 9.49 -7.70
N PRO A 36 3.47 9.68 -8.95
CA PRO A 36 4.79 9.23 -9.41
C PRO A 36 5.95 9.90 -8.67
N ARG A 37 5.83 11.18 -8.31
CA ARG A 37 6.89 11.91 -7.60
C ARG A 37 7.07 11.42 -6.17
N LEU A 38 5.98 11.35 -5.41
CA LEU A 38 6.02 10.98 -3.99
C LEU A 38 6.36 9.49 -3.83
N VAL A 39 5.65 8.61 -4.53
CA VAL A 39 5.84 7.17 -4.42
C VAL A 39 7.19 6.75 -4.99
N GLY A 40 7.60 7.34 -6.12
CA GLY A 40 8.93 7.11 -6.67
C GLY A 40 10.05 7.50 -5.70
N LYS A 41 9.87 8.59 -4.92
CA LYS A 41 10.84 8.99 -3.89
C LYS A 41 10.90 8.03 -2.71
N ILE A 42 9.74 7.53 -2.25
CA ILE A 42 9.68 6.51 -1.20
C ILE A 42 10.41 5.24 -1.66
N LEU A 43 10.11 4.75 -2.87
CA LEU A 43 10.77 3.57 -3.41
C LEU A 43 12.28 3.78 -3.59
N GLN A 44 12.73 4.98 -3.95
CA GLN A 44 14.15 5.33 -3.97
C GLN A 44 14.83 5.25 -2.61
N MET A 45 14.17 5.73 -1.55
CA MET A 45 14.69 5.64 -0.18
C MET A 45 14.81 4.19 0.29
N GLU A 46 14.00 3.30 -0.25
CA GLU A 46 13.98 1.87 0.00
C GLU A 46 14.96 1.09 -0.91
N GLY A 47 15.75 1.79 -1.73
CA GLY A 47 16.80 1.20 -2.58
C GLY A 47 16.36 0.82 -4.00
N LEU A 48 15.12 1.14 -4.41
CA LEU A 48 14.64 0.89 -5.77
C LEU A 48 14.91 2.09 -6.71
N PRO A 49 14.90 1.90 -8.03
CA PRO A 49 14.87 3.02 -8.96
C PRO A 49 13.55 3.82 -8.82
N SER A 50 13.51 5.08 -9.31
CA SER A 50 12.29 5.92 -9.28
C SER A 50 11.14 5.38 -10.14
N ARG A 51 11.47 4.49 -11.09
CA ARG A 51 10.53 3.77 -11.95
C ARG A 51 10.92 2.30 -11.97
N PRO A 52 10.58 1.53 -10.91
CA PRO A 52 10.91 0.11 -10.85
C PRO A 52 10.09 -0.70 -11.85
N THR A 53 10.67 -1.80 -12.28
CA THR A 53 9.99 -2.83 -13.05
C THR A 53 9.02 -3.62 -12.16
N ARG A 54 8.11 -4.37 -12.78
CA ARG A 54 7.19 -5.24 -12.06
C ARG A 54 7.91 -6.23 -11.13
N SER A 55 8.95 -6.91 -11.64
CA SER A 55 9.73 -7.88 -10.84
C SER A 55 10.40 -7.24 -9.63
N GLN A 56 10.90 -6.00 -9.75
CA GLN A 56 11.49 -5.27 -8.62
C GLN A 56 10.46 -4.88 -7.57
N LEU A 57 9.23 -4.54 -8.00
CA LEU A 57 8.12 -4.29 -7.07
C LEU A 57 7.72 -5.56 -6.32
N GLU A 58 7.69 -6.71 -6.99
CA GLU A 58 7.38 -8.01 -6.37
C GLU A 58 8.48 -8.44 -5.39
N GLU A 59 9.76 -8.28 -5.75
CA GLU A 59 10.88 -8.57 -4.85
C GLU A 59 10.83 -7.69 -3.59
N TYR A 60 10.59 -6.39 -3.77
CA TYR A 60 10.41 -5.47 -2.64
C TYR A 60 9.19 -5.85 -1.80
N ALA A 61 8.08 -6.22 -2.44
CA ALA A 61 6.84 -6.61 -1.79
C ALA A 61 6.97 -7.84 -0.88
N GLN A 62 7.93 -8.73 -1.12
CA GLN A 62 8.19 -9.89 -0.23
C GLN A 62 8.55 -9.49 1.20
N ARG A 63 9.04 -8.25 1.40
CA ARG A 63 9.43 -7.72 2.71
C ARG A 63 8.33 -6.89 3.36
N LEU A 64 7.17 -6.76 2.71
CA LEU A 64 6.08 -5.91 3.15
C LEU A 64 4.90 -6.73 3.66
N ALA A 65 4.18 -6.14 4.61
CA ALA A 65 2.83 -6.52 4.95
C ALA A 65 1.94 -5.29 4.80
N MET A 66 0.82 -5.44 4.07
CA MET A 66 -0.19 -4.40 3.93
C MET A 66 -1.48 -4.83 4.58
N VAL A 67 -2.34 -3.85 4.87
CA VAL A 67 -3.65 -4.10 5.45
C VAL A 67 -4.70 -3.40 4.60
N ILE A 68 -5.69 -4.17 4.14
CA ILE A 68 -6.92 -3.62 3.58
C ILE A 68 -7.89 -3.39 4.74
N ILE A 69 -8.42 -2.17 4.81
CA ILE A 69 -9.47 -1.82 5.76
C ILE A 69 -10.81 -1.86 5.05
N HIS A 70 -11.69 -2.74 5.53
CA HIS A 70 -13.09 -2.80 5.15
C HIS A 70 -13.93 -2.06 6.21
N PRO A 71 -14.37 -0.82 5.97
CA PRO A 71 -15.14 -0.06 6.95
C PRO A 71 -16.52 -0.71 7.18
N LYS A 72 -16.92 -0.91 8.45
CA LYS A 72 -18.27 -1.44 8.78
C LYS A 72 -19.39 -0.47 8.43
N ARG A 73 -19.07 0.83 8.37
CA ARG A 73 -19.95 1.90 7.94
C ARG A 73 -19.12 2.88 7.12
N LYS A 74 -19.60 3.28 5.93
CA LYS A 74 -18.89 4.28 5.12
C LYS A 74 -18.74 5.58 5.92
N PRO A 75 -17.53 6.16 6.01
CA PRO A 75 -17.30 7.41 6.70
C PRO A 75 -18.04 8.58 6.08
#